data_AF-A0A7V4H2U0-F1
#
_entry.id   AF-A0A7V4H2U0-F1
#
_cell.length_a   1.000
_cell.length_b   1.000
_cell.length_c   1.000
_cell.angle_alpha   90.00
_cell.angle_beta   90.00
_cell.angle_gamma   90.00
#
_symmetry.space_group_name_H-M   'P 1'
#
loop_
_entity.id
_entity.type
_entity.pdbx_description
1 polymer ?
#
loop_
_entity_poly.entity_id
_entity_poly.type
_entity_poly.pdbx_seq_one_letter_code
_entity_poly.pdbx_strand_id
1 'polypeptide(L)'
;MENRPVISPTGEGESLVLFRNCQGGEARGTLLRLSRDEAVFEVYNPYSIVQASEVLDNFQVFMTDRLVYSGRAVVQGLVNTGLMLVCDVSLDDAWVDVDIFLPLNEHKRLLGEFNA
;
A
#
# COMPACT_ATOMS: atom_id res chain seq x y z
N MET A 1 12.78 9.34 23.18
CA MET A 1 12.86 9.33 21.70
C MET A 1 12.83 7.87 21.30
N GLU A 2 11.66 7.34 20.98
CA GLU A 2 11.43 5.91 20.76
C GLU A 2 11.66 5.63 19.27
N ASN A 3 12.71 4.84 18.97
CA ASN A 3 13.01 4.40 17.60
C ASN A 3 11.95 3.38 17.18
N ARG A 4 10.96 3.82 16.39
CA ARG A 4 10.10 2.90 15.66
C ARG A 4 10.91 2.24 14.54
N PRO A 5 10.88 0.91 14.40
CA PRO A 5 11.53 0.26 13.28
C PRO A 5 10.83 0.71 11.99
N VAL A 6 11.54 1.46 11.14
CA VAL A 6 11.12 1.69 9.76
C VAL A 6 11.34 0.38 9.03
N ILE A 7 10.26 -0.31 8.70
CA ILE A 7 10.29 -1.57 7.98
C ILE A 7 10.61 -1.22 6.52
N SER A 8 11.90 -1.33 6.15
CA SER A 8 12.31 -1.10 4.77
C SER A 8 11.85 -2.25 3.88
N PRO A 9 11.32 -1.97 2.68
CA PRO A 9 11.07 -3.00 1.69
C PRO A 9 12.40 -3.62 1.26
N THR A 10 12.55 -4.93 1.44
CA THR A 10 13.68 -5.69 0.90
C THR A 10 13.08 -6.75 -0.01
N GLY A 11 13.02 -6.46 -1.31
CA GLY A 11 12.52 -7.36 -2.36
C GLY A 11 12.41 -6.61 -3.68
N GLU A 12 13.25 -6.92 -4.67
CA GLU A 12 13.21 -6.30 -6.00
C GLU A 12 11.82 -6.47 -6.64
N GLY A 13 11.05 -5.38 -6.72
CA GLY A 13 9.77 -5.32 -7.42
C GLY A 13 8.55 -5.80 -6.63
N GLU A 14 8.69 -6.16 -5.36
CA GLU A 14 7.54 -6.58 -4.55
C GLU A 14 6.69 -5.37 -4.13
N SER A 15 5.39 -5.42 -4.41
CA SER A 15 4.44 -4.45 -3.85
C SER A 15 3.95 -4.96 -2.51
N LEU A 16 4.04 -4.12 -1.48
CA LEU A 16 3.68 -4.49 -0.12
C LEU A 16 2.71 -3.51 0.50
N VAL A 17 2.05 -3.97 1.56
CA VAL A 17 1.23 -3.12 2.43
C VAL A 17 1.76 -3.15 3.85
N LEU A 18 1.73 -2.00 4.51
CA LEU A 18 1.97 -1.86 5.95
C LEU A 18 0.73 -1.27 6.59
N PHE A 19 0.35 -1.75 7.76
CA PHE A 19 -0.81 -1.22 8.47
C PHE A 19 -0.75 -1.52 9.96
N ARG A 20 -1.62 -0.85 10.72
CA ARG A 20 -1.89 -1.14 12.11
C ARG A 20 -3.33 -1.60 12.30
N ASN A 21 -3.50 -2.73 12.96
CA ASN A 21 -4.80 -3.33 13.23
C ASN A 21 -5.49 -2.66 14.44
N CYS A 22 -6.74 -3.00 14.74
CA CYS A 22 -7.55 -2.41 15.81
C CYS A 22 -7.02 -2.71 17.23
N GLN A 23 -6.17 -3.71 17.37
CA GLN A 23 -5.47 -4.06 18.61
C GLN A 23 -4.14 -3.32 18.75
N GLY A 24 -3.78 -2.47 17.77
CA GLY A 24 -2.53 -1.73 17.74
C GLY A 24 -1.34 -2.53 17.21
N GLY A 25 -1.56 -3.76 16.71
CA GLY A 25 -0.53 -4.59 16.11
C GLY A 25 -0.14 -4.08 14.72
N GLU A 26 1.15 -3.85 14.51
CA GLU A 26 1.71 -3.52 13.19
C GLU A 26 1.90 -4.80 12.37
N ALA A 27 1.49 -4.76 11.11
CA ALA A 27 1.55 -5.90 10.21
C ALA A 27 2.02 -5.49 8.82
N ARG A 28 2.62 -6.46 8.13
CA ARG A 28 3.04 -6.37 6.73
C ARG A 28 2.30 -7.42 5.92
N GLY A 29 1.87 -7.06 4.73
CA GLY A 29 1.29 -7.97 3.75
C GLY A 29 1.90 -7.80 2.36
N THR A 30 1.66 -8.77 1.49
CA THR A 30 1.99 -8.71 0.07
C THR A 30 0.79 -8.22 -0.71
N LEU A 31 0.94 -7.14 -1.47
CA LEU A 31 -0.14 -6.60 -2.29
C LEU A 31 -0.39 -7.50 -3.50
N LEU A 32 -1.64 -7.92 -3.70
CA LEU A 32 -2.06 -8.76 -4.82
C LEU A 32 -2.77 -7.94 -5.92
N ARG A 33 -3.57 -6.95 -5.51
CA ARG A 33 -4.31 -6.06 -6.42
C ARG A 33 -4.49 -4.70 -5.77
N LEU A 34 -4.42 -3.65 -6.59
CA LEU A 34 -4.74 -2.29 -6.19
C LEU A 34 -5.61 -1.61 -7.26
N SER A 35 -6.64 -0.93 -6.80
CA SER A 35 -7.48 -0.03 -7.59
C SER A 35 -7.68 1.27 -6.82
N ARG A 36 -8.45 2.22 -7.36
CA ARG A 36 -8.68 3.53 -6.72
C ARG A 36 -9.36 3.43 -5.35
N ASP A 37 -10.28 2.49 -5.18
CA ASP A 37 -11.15 2.43 -4.00
C ASP A 37 -11.00 1.11 -3.23
N GLU A 38 -10.18 0.18 -3.72
CA GLU A 38 -10.05 -1.18 -3.19
C GLU A 38 -8.61 -1.68 -3.31
N ALA A 39 -8.14 -2.42 -2.30
CA ALA A 39 -6.91 -3.19 -2.34
C ALA A 39 -7.15 -4.63 -1.87
N VAL A 40 -6.46 -5.58 -2.51
CA VAL A 40 -6.40 -6.97 -2.07
C VAL A 40 -4.97 -7.33 -1.73
N PHE A 41 -4.74 -7.90 -0.56
CA PHE A 41 -3.42 -8.30 -0.09
C PHE A 41 -3.46 -9.57 0.74
N GLU A 42 -2.35 -10.28 0.81
CA GLU A 42 -2.17 -11.41 1.71
C GLU A 42 -1.33 -11.02 2.92
N VAL A 43 -1.68 -11.56 4.09
CA VAL A 43 -0.94 -11.36 5.34
C VAL A 43 -0.63 -12.70 5.99
N TYR A 44 0.65 -12.88 6.34
CA TYR A 44 1.11 -14.00 7.15
C TYR A 44 1.11 -13.59 8.61
N ASN A 45 0.08 -13.96 9.36
CA ASN A 45 0.11 -13.72 10.80
C ASN A 45 -0.58 -14.83 11.59
N PRO A 46 0.18 -15.70 12.28
CA PRO A 46 -0.40 -16.73 13.15
C PRO A 46 -0.95 -16.18 14.48
N TYR A 47 -0.78 -14.89 14.79
CA TYR A 47 -1.10 -14.30 16.09
C TYR A 47 -2.07 -13.11 16.05
N SER A 48 -2.45 -12.60 14.88
CA SER A 48 -3.37 -11.45 14.80
C SER A 48 -4.31 -11.58 13.61
N ILE A 49 -5.56 -11.84 13.95
CA ILE A 49 -6.67 -11.96 13.00
C ILE A 49 -7.08 -10.54 12.65
N VAL A 50 -6.78 -10.13 11.42
CA VAL A 50 -7.53 -9.06 10.75
C VAL A 50 -8.99 -9.54 10.70
N GLN A 51 -9.91 -8.73 11.18
CA GLN A 51 -11.33 -9.07 11.26
C GLN A 51 -12.14 -8.38 10.18
N ALA A 52 -13.28 -8.98 9.81
CA ALA A 52 -14.21 -8.33 8.91
C ALA A 52 -14.72 -7.04 9.54
N SER A 53 -14.88 -5.99 8.74
CA SER A 53 -15.23 -4.64 9.19
C SER A 53 -14.20 -3.95 10.08
N GLU A 54 -12.98 -4.50 10.20
CA GLU A 54 -11.91 -3.84 10.92
C GLU A 54 -11.40 -2.62 10.15
N VAL A 55 -11.13 -1.54 10.88
CA VAL A 55 -10.42 -0.37 10.34
C VAL A 55 -8.92 -0.56 10.54
N LEU A 56 -8.19 -0.57 9.44
CA LEU A 56 -6.73 -0.59 9.42
C LEU A 56 -6.22 0.84 9.40
N ASP A 57 -5.56 1.23 10.48
CA ASP A 57 -4.94 2.53 10.64
C ASP A 57 -3.58 2.58 9.93
N ASN A 58 -3.21 3.78 9.44
CA ASN A 58 -1.94 4.01 8.74
C ASN A 58 -1.69 2.95 7.66
N PHE A 59 -2.74 2.61 6.90
CA PHE A 59 -2.65 1.67 5.79
C PHE A 59 -1.86 2.32 4.66
N GLN A 60 -0.66 1.79 4.43
CA GLN A 60 0.30 2.28 3.46
C GLN A 60 0.48 1.23 2.37
N VAL A 61 0.45 1.67 1.11
CA VAL A 61 0.74 0.81 -0.04
C VAL A 61 2.02 1.28 -0.69
N PHE A 62 2.96 0.35 -0.84
CA PHE A 62 4.22 0.57 -1.52
C PHE A 62 4.25 -0.24 -2.81
N MET A 63 4.62 0.40 -3.91
CA MET A 63 4.87 -0.21 -5.20
C MET A 63 6.30 0.11 -5.61
N THR A 64 7.14 -0.92 -5.78
CA THR A 64 8.56 -0.73 -6.15
C THR A 64 9.23 0.32 -5.25
N ASP A 65 9.08 0.13 -3.94
CA ASP A 65 9.60 1.00 -2.88
C ASP A 65 9.07 2.44 -2.83
N ARG A 66 8.10 2.79 -3.70
CA ARG A 66 7.42 4.09 -3.68
C ARG A 66 6.09 3.98 -2.93
N LEU A 67 5.89 4.86 -1.96
CA LEU A 67 4.60 5.03 -1.29
C LEU A 67 3.60 5.64 -2.27
N VAL A 68 2.53 4.91 -2.58
CA VAL A 68 1.48 5.37 -3.53
C VAL A 68 0.15 5.68 -2.84
N TYR A 69 -0.05 5.17 -1.63
CA TYR A 69 -1.25 5.39 -0.82
C TYR A 69 -0.88 5.43 0.66
N SER A 70 -1.49 6.33 1.43
CA SER A 70 -1.35 6.37 2.89
C SER A 70 -2.60 6.94 3.54
N GLY A 71 -3.45 6.06 4.08
CA GLY A 71 -4.72 6.46 4.66
C GLY A 71 -5.27 5.43 5.65
N ARG A 72 -6.59 5.38 5.78
CA ARG A 72 -7.28 4.26 6.43
C ARG A 72 -7.74 3.27 5.38
N ALA A 73 -7.91 2.02 5.78
CA ALA A 73 -8.60 1.02 4.97
C ALA A 73 -9.61 0.27 5.84
N VAL A 74 -10.71 -0.19 5.24
CA VAL A 74 -11.74 -0.95 5.96
C VAL A 74 -11.85 -2.33 5.34
N VAL A 75 -11.73 -3.36 6.18
CA VAL A 75 -11.79 -4.76 5.73
C VAL A 75 -13.21 -5.13 5.33
N GLN A 76 -13.41 -5.40 4.04
CA GLN A 76 -14.69 -5.81 3.48
C GLN A 76 -14.83 -7.34 3.48
N GLY A 77 -13.74 -8.06 3.24
CA GLY A 77 -13.74 -9.51 3.11
C GLY A 77 -12.42 -10.14 3.52
N LEU A 78 -12.51 -11.39 3.99
CA LEU A 78 -11.37 -12.19 4.42
C LEU A 78 -11.54 -13.62 3.91
N VAL A 79 -10.49 -14.17 3.33
CA VAL A 79 -10.43 -15.57 2.92
C VAL A 79 -9.22 -16.23 3.55
N ASN A 80 -9.45 -17.24 4.38
CA ASN A 80 -8.38 -18.10 4.89
C ASN A 80 -7.96 -19.09 3.80
N THR A 81 -6.70 -19.06 3.41
CA THR A 81 -6.13 -19.93 2.37
C THR A 81 -5.27 -21.05 2.98
N GLY A 82 -5.41 -21.31 4.28
CA GLY A 82 -4.66 -22.28 5.06
C GLY A 82 -3.50 -21.65 5.82
N LEU A 83 -2.48 -21.15 5.11
CA LEU A 83 -1.29 -20.56 5.72
C LEU A 83 -1.37 -19.04 5.88
N MET A 84 -2.20 -18.39 5.07
CA MET A 84 -2.32 -16.94 4.95
C MET A 84 -3.78 -16.52 5.05
N LEU A 85 -4.01 -15.24 5.33
CA LEU A 85 -5.29 -14.58 5.11
C LEU A 85 -5.17 -13.65 3.90
N VAL A 86 -6.09 -13.78 2.95
CA VAL A 86 -6.29 -12.79 1.91
C VAL A 86 -7.35 -11.81 2.39
N CYS A 87 -7.01 -10.53 2.40
CA CYS A 87 -7.87 -9.44 2.84
C CYS A 87 -8.29 -8.61 1.63
N ASP A 88 -9.58 -8.35 1.54
CA ASP A 88 -10.18 -7.34 0.66
C ASP A 88 -10.52 -6.13 1.51
N VAL A 89 -10.01 -4.95 1.12
CA VAL A 89 -10.21 -3.69 1.85
C VAL A 89 -10.65 -2.57 0.93
N SER A 90 -11.56 -1.73 1.41
CA SER A 90 -11.88 -0.45 0.78
C SER A 90 -10.91 0.63 1.25
N LEU A 91 -10.58 1.57 0.36
CA LEU A 91 -9.66 2.68 0.59
C LEU A 91 -10.40 4.02 0.71
N ASP A 92 -9.85 4.93 1.49
CA ASP A 92 -10.27 6.34 1.52
C ASP A 92 -9.61 7.13 0.36
N ASP A 93 -10.00 8.39 0.15
CA ASP A 93 -9.33 9.26 -0.84
C ASP A 93 -8.03 9.86 -0.28
N ALA A 94 -7.01 9.00 -0.13
CA ALA A 94 -5.72 9.32 0.49
C ALA A 94 -4.52 8.91 -0.39
N TRP A 95 -4.71 8.99 -1.71
CA TRP A 95 -3.68 8.74 -2.69
C TRP A 95 -2.57 9.76 -2.58
N VAL A 96 -1.32 9.27 -2.54
CA VAL A 96 -0.16 10.16 -2.60
C VAL A 96 -0.07 10.65 -4.04
N ASP A 97 0.10 11.95 -4.24
CA ASP A 97 0.33 12.50 -5.57
C ASP A 97 1.70 12.02 -6.05
N VAL A 98 1.67 10.92 -6.79
CA VAL A 98 2.82 10.37 -7.46
C VAL A 98 2.99 11.30 -8.65
N ASP A 99 4.00 12.18 -8.63
CA ASP A 99 4.47 12.86 -9.84
C ASP A 99 4.81 11.77 -10.89
N ILE A 100 3.82 11.38 -11.70
CA ILE A 100 3.89 10.33 -12.72
C ILE A 100 4.49 10.92 -14.01
N PHE A 101 4.62 12.25 -14.11
CA PHE A 101 4.96 12.97 -15.33
C PHE A 101 6.23 13.82 -15.27
N LEU A 102 7.24 13.48 -14.47
CA LEU A 102 8.53 14.16 -14.59
C LEU A 102 9.65 13.20 -15.00
N PRO A 103 9.81 12.93 -16.32
CA PRO A 103 11.16 12.87 -16.84
C PRO A 103 11.76 14.26 -16.60
N LEU A 104 12.62 14.39 -15.58
CA LEU A 104 13.33 15.63 -15.21
C LEU A 104 14.16 16.25 -16.36
N ASN A 105 14.21 15.60 -17.53
CA ASN A 105 15.01 16.00 -18.69
C ASN A 105 14.19 16.36 -19.95
N GLU A 106 12.86 16.25 -20.00
CA GLU A 106 12.10 16.43 -21.25
C GLU A 106 11.37 17.77 -21.42
N HIS A 107 11.25 18.58 -20.36
CA HIS A 107 10.57 19.89 -20.46
C HIS A 107 11.23 20.84 -21.49
N LYS A 108 12.53 20.68 -21.77
CA LYS A 108 13.23 21.47 -22.80
C LYS A 108 13.08 20.93 -24.22
N ARG A 109 12.65 19.66 -24.40
CA ARG A 109 12.55 19.03 -25.72
C ARG A 109 11.21 19.35 -26.39
N LEU A 110 10.11 19.29 -25.64
CA LEU A 110 8.75 19.50 -26.17
C LEU A 110 8.51 20.93 -26.67
N LEU A 111 9.17 21.94 -26.08
CA LEU A 111 9.11 23.33 -26.57
C LEU A 111 9.87 23.55 -27.90
N GLY A 112 10.82 22.67 -28.23
CA GLY A 112 11.59 22.75 -29.48
C GLY A 112 10.82 22.26 -30.70
N GLU A 113 9.83 21.38 -30.52
CA GLU A 113 9.11 20.73 -31.63
C GLU A 113 7.90 21.55 -32.12
N PHE A 114 7.41 22.51 -31.34
CA PHE A 114 6.32 23.41 -31.77
C PHE A 114 6.77 24.61 -32.62
N ASN A 115 8.10 24.84 -32.75
CA ASN A 115 8.67 25.97 -33.48
C ASN A 115 9.48 25.55 -34.73
N ALA A 116 9.24 24.33 -35.24
CA ALA A 116 9.86 23.83 -36.49
C ALA A 116 8.84 23.79 -37.63
#